data_AF-A0A7C6D420-F1
#
_entry.id   AF-A0A7C6D420-F1
#
_cell.length_a   1.000
_cell.length_b   1.000
_cell.length_c   1.000
_cell.angle_alpha   90.00
_cell.angle_beta   90.00
_cell.angle_gamma   90.00
#
_symmetry.space_group_name_H-M   'P 1'
#
loop_
_entity.id
_entity.type
_entity.pdbx_description
1 polymer ?
#
loop_
_entity_poly.entity_id
_entity_poly.type
_entity_poly.pdbx_seq_one_letter_code
_entity_poly.pdbx_strand_id
1 'polypeptide(L)'
;MDGERISLRLEPDDLRMLDSFLKDHPEYSNRSHLARLAIRAFIEQNGASKDIDMTTQSSKETAVTVEVPALAYMTIKDFIRAGVYNSMEDAVVECLREKFITKEVKERILRQQAESVRTVEVLDR
;
A
#
# COMPACT_ATOMS: atom_id res chain seq x y z
N MET A 1 -19.14 10.96 -23.04
CA MET A 1 -18.37 9.83 -22.49
C MET A 1 -19.36 8.93 -21.80
N ASP A 2 -19.70 7.80 -22.43
CA ASP A 2 -20.54 6.79 -21.79
C ASP A 2 -19.74 6.14 -20.68
N GLY A 3 -19.98 6.59 -19.44
CA GLY A 3 -19.36 5.98 -18.27
C GLY A 3 -19.88 4.55 -18.10
N GLU A 4 -18.97 3.61 -17.91
CA GLU A 4 -19.32 2.23 -17.57
C GLU A 4 -20.25 2.21 -16.33
N ARG A 5 -21.39 1.52 -16.45
CA ARG A 5 -22.43 1.52 -15.41
C ARG A 5 -22.51 0.17 -14.72
N ILE A 6 -22.26 0.16 -13.43
CA ILE A 6 -22.54 -0.98 -12.56
C ILE A 6 -24.00 -0.86 -12.08
N SER A 7 -24.76 -1.96 -12.18
CA SER A 7 -26.11 -2.07 -11.61
C SER A 7 -26.12 -3.17 -10.56
N LEU A 8 -26.48 -2.82 -9.32
CA LEU A 8 -26.51 -3.72 -8.18
C LEU A 8 -27.95 -3.92 -7.71
N ARG A 9 -28.35 -5.17 -7.45
CA ARG A 9 -29.61 -5.49 -6.77
C ARG A 9 -29.32 -5.66 -5.29
N LEU A 10 -30.08 -4.96 -4.46
CA LEU A 10 -29.96 -4.97 -3.01
C LEU A 10 -31.28 -5.43 -2.41
N GLU A 11 -31.20 -6.07 -1.25
CA GLU A 11 -32.39 -6.41 -0.49
C GLU A 11 -33.08 -5.15 0.06
N PRO A 12 -34.40 -5.20 0.33
CA PRO A 12 -35.14 -4.04 0.82
C PRO A 12 -34.57 -3.44 2.11
N ASP A 13 -34.05 -4.27 3.01
CA ASP A 13 -33.49 -3.82 4.28
C ASP A 13 -32.15 -3.09 4.09
N ASP A 14 -31.30 -3.54 3.17
CA ASP A 14 -30.05 -2.87 2.82
C ASP A 14 -30.32 -1.49 2.20
N LEU A 15 -31.36 -1.38 1.35
CA LEU A 15 -31.77 -0.10 0.77
C LEU A 15 -32.25 0.88 1.84
N ARG A 16 -33.01 0.41 2.83
CA ARG A 16 -33.47 1.23 3.96
C ARG A 16 -32.30 1.69 4.83
N MET A 17 -31.33 0.81 5.07
CA MET A 17 -30.11 1.15 5.81
C MET A 17 -29.33 2.26 5.09
N LEU A 18 -29.14 2.13 3.76
CA LEU A 18 -28.50 3.17 2.96
C LEU A 18 -29.26 4.50 3.03
N ASP A 19 -30.58 4.47 2.90
CA ASP A 19 -31.40 5.68 2.93
C ASP A 19 -31.38 6.37 4.29
N SER A 20 -31.35 5.61 5.38
CA SER A 20 -31.22 6.17 6.72
C SER A 20 -29.87 6.87 6.87
N PHE A 21 -28.79 6.22 6.46
CA PHE A 21 -27.45 6.79 6.51
C PHE A 21 -27.33 8.08 5.70
N LEU A 22 -27.89 8.12 4.48
CA LEU A 22 -27.85 9.30 3.62
C LEU A 22 -28.61 10.51 4.17
N LYS A 23 -29.64 10.29 5.01
CA LYS A 23 -30.35 11.40 5.68
C LYS A 23 -29.48 12.10 6.69
N ASP A 24 -28.66 11.34 7.40
CA ASP A 24 -27.80 11.85 8.47
C ASP A 24 -26.45 12.39 7.92
N HIS A 25 -26.12 12.03 6.67
CA HIS A 25 -24.85 12.34 6.01
C HIS A 25 -25.05 13.01 4.62
N PRO A 26 -25.40 14.32 4.58
CA PRO A 26 -25.69 15.05 3.35
C PRO A 26 -24.47 15.26 2.44
N GLU A 27 -23.25 15.01 2.93
CA GLU A 27 -22.02 15.00 2.15
C GLU A 27 -22.05 13.97 0.99
N TYR A 28 -22.86 12.93 1.13
CA TYR A 28 -23.08 11.94 0.08
C TYR A 28 -24.34 12.29 -0.71
N SER A 29 -24.17 12.93 -1.88
CA SER A 29 -25.31 13.39 -2.70
C SER A 29 -26.38 12.33 -3.03
N ASN A 30 -26.01 11.06 -3.21
CA ASN A 30 -26.96 9.97 -3.51
C ASN A 30 -26.35 8.59 -3.25
N ARG A 31 -27.19 7.55 -3.29
CA ARG A 31 -26.81 6.13 -3.12
C ARG A 31 -25.65 5.71 -4.02
N SER A 32 -25.65 6.15 -5.28
CA SER A 32 -24.60 5.80 -6.25
C SER A 32 -23.26 6.46 -5.90
N HIS A 33 -23.29 7.69 -5.39
CA HIS A 33 -22.09 8.39 -4.91
C HIS A 33 -21.50 7.67 -3.70
N LEU A 34 -22.34 7.34 -2.71
CA LEU A 34 -21.94 6.58 -1.53
C LEU A 34 -21.36 5.21 -1.90
N ALA A 35 -22.06 4.43 -2.74
CA ALA A 35 -21.60 3.11 -3.17
C ALA A 35 -20.24 3.16 -3.88
N ARG A 36 -20.01 4.18 -4.71
CA ARG A 36 -18.73 4.37 -5.40
C ARG A 36 -17.58 4.60 -4.42
N LEU A 37 -17.80 5.44 -3.41
CA LEU A 37 -16.80 5.72 -2.38
C LEU A 37 -16.53 4.50 -1.51
N ALA A 38 -17.57 3.80 -1.08
CA ALA A 38 -17.45 2.59 -0.27
C ALA A 38 -16.68 1.48 -1.00
N ILE A 39 -17.01 1.22 -2.27
CA ILE A 39 -16.29 0.24 -3.09
C ILE A 39 -14.82 0.62 -3.25
N ARG A 40 -14.53 1.91 -3.50
CA ARG A 40 -13.16 2.41 -3.59
C ARG A 40 -12.39 2.20 -2.29
N ALA A 41 -12.94 2.67 -1.18
CA ALA A 41 -12.32 2.56 0.14
C ALA A 41 -12.08 1.10 0.54
N PHE A 42 -13.03 0.22 0.24
CA PHE A 42 -12.90 -1.22 0.49
C PHE A 42 -11.75 -1.85 -0.31
N ILE A 43 -11.64 -1.52 -1.61
CA ILE A 43 -10.56 -2.00 -2.49
C ILE A 43 -9.20 -1.49 -2.00
N GLU A 44 -9.11 -0.20 -1.67
CA GLU A 44 -7.90 0.43 -1.14
C GLU A 44 -7.46 -0.22 0.19
N GLN A 45 -8.41 -0.50 1.07
CA GLN A 45 -8.14 -1.15 2.36
C GLN A 45 -7.69 -2.61 2.23
N ASN A 46 -8.23 -3.34 1.24
CA ASN A 46 -8.02 -4.79 1.10
C ASN A 46 -6.95 -5.15 0.05
N GLY A 47 -6.15 -4.19 -0.40
CA GLY A 47 -4.92 -4.46 -1.14
C GLY A 47 -5.13 -5.06 -2.52
N ALA A 48 -6.31 -4.90 -3.12
CA ALA A 48 -6.46 -5.12 -4.54
C ALA A 48 -5.76 -3.97 -5.28
N SER A 49 -4.42 -4.08 -5.36
CA SER A 49 -3.58 -3.33 -6.27
C SER A 49 -4.15 -3.52 -7.66
N LYS A 50 -4.96 -2.55 -8.12
CA LYS A 50 -5.32 -2.46 -9.51
C LYS A 50 -4.06 -2.06 -10.27
N ASP A 51 -3.65 -2.91 -11.19
CA ASP A 51 -2.86 -2.59 -12.38
C ASP A 51 -3.57 -1.55 -13.27
N ILE A 52 -3.99 -0.42 -12.70
CA ILE A 52 -4.54 0.68 -13.48
C ILE A 52 -3.91 1.95 -12.95
N ASP A 53 -2.89 2.38 -13.69
CA ASP A 53 -2.54 3.77 -13.96
C ASP A 53 -3.36 4.78 -13.15
N MET A 54 -2.74 5.34 -12.11
CA MET A 54 -2.66 6.79 -11.84
C MET A 54 -2.24 7.01 -10.38
N THR A 55 -1.00 7.44 -10.22
CA THR A 55 -0.58 8.52 -9.32
C THR A 55 -1.48 8.80 -8.11
N THR A 56 -1.36 8.03 -7.04
CA THR A 56 -1.55 8.57 -5.69
C THR A 56 -0.73 7.78 -4.68
N GLN A 57 0.17 8.50 -4.02
CA GLN A 57 1.05 8.03 -2.95
C GLN A 57 0.24 7.28 -1.88
N SER A 58 0.57 6.00 -1.69
CA SER A 58 0.19 5.28 -0.49
C SER A 58 0.90 5.92 0.70
N SER A 59 0.15 6.41 1.68
CA SER A 59 0.67 6.65 3.03
C SER A 59 0.95 5.31 3.72
N LYS A 60 1.99 4.61 3.25
CA LYS A 60 2.76 3.66 4.07
C LYS A 60 3.76 4.54 4.83
N GLU A 61 3.78 4.42 6.16
CA GLU A 61 4.69 5.15 7.06
C GLU A 61 6.19 4.98 6.72
N THR A 62 6.53 4.05 5.80
CA THR A 62 7.88 3.77 5.30
C THR A 62 8.02 3.91 3.78
N ALA A 63 7.02 4.48 3.09
CA ALA A 63 7.11 4.71 1.65
C ALA A 63 7.95 5.97 1.36
N VAL A 64 9.08 5.77 0.68
CA VAL A 64 9.92 6.86 0.18
C VAL A 64 9.83 6.87 -1.33
N THR A 65 9.41 7.99 -1.91
CA THR A 65 9.49 8.21 -3.36
C THR A 65 10.88 8.76 -3.68
N VAL A 66 11.60 8.12 -4.59
CA VAL A 66 12.93 8.54 -5.03
C VAL A 66 12.91 8.80 -6.53
N GLU A 67 13.51 9.92 -6.95
CA GLU A 67 13.79 10.17 -8.35
C GLU A 67 15.16 9.56 -8.69
N VAL A 68 15.21 8.79 -9.76
CA VAL A 68 16.44 8.15 -10.24
C VAL A 68 16.86 8.74 -11.58
N PRO A 69 18.17 8.92 -11.83
CA PRO A 69 18.65 9.34 -13.14
C PRO A 69 18.21 8.38 -14.25
N ALA A 70 17.91 8.93 -15.43
CA ALA A 70 17.39 8.16 -16.56
C ALA A 70 18.26 6.94 -16.93
N LEU A 71 19.59 7.10 -16.87
CA LEU A 71 20.52 5.99 -17.13
C LEU A 71 20.32 4.83 -16.15
N ALA A 72 20.21 5.12 -14.86
CA ALA A 72 20.00 4.11 -13.83
C ALA A 72 18.66 3.38 -14.02
N TYR A 73 17.60 4.13 -14.33
CA TYR A 73 16.28 3.55 -14.63
C TYR A 73 16.34 2.59 -15.82
N MET A 74 17.02 2.98 -16.92
CA MET A 74 17.15 2.13 -18.10
C MET A 74 17.94 0.85 -17.78
N THR A 75 19.04 0.96 -17.04
CA THR A 75 19.84 -0.20 -16.63
C THR A 75 19.02 -1.19 -15.78
N ILE A 76 18.23 -0.72 -14.81
CA ILE A 76 17.38 -1.60 -14.00
C ILE A 76 16.34 -2.31 -14.87
N LYS A 77 15.74 -1.58 -15.81
CA LYS A 77 14.77 -2.15 -16.75
C LYS A 77 15.37 -3.26 -17.63
N ASP A 78 16.60 -3.07 -18.08
CA ASP A 78 17.31 -4.09 -18.87
C ASP A 78 17.67 -5.32 -18.02
N PHE A 79 18.02 -5.14 -16.75
CA PHE A 79 18.23 -6.28 -15.83
C PHE A 79 16.96 -7.08 -15.55
N ILE A 80 15.80 -6.43 -15.42
CA ILE A 80 14.52 -7.12 -15.28
C ILE A 80 14.22 -7.92 -16.56
N ARG A 81 14.45 -7.34 -17.74
CA ARG A 81 14.27 -8.04 -19.03
C ARG A 81 15.20 -9.23 -19.19
N ALA A 82 16.40 -9.14 -18.65
CA ALA A 82 17.37 -10.25 -18.63
C ALA A 82 17.04 -11.33 -17.58
N GLY A 83 15.99 -11.13 -16.76
CA GLY A 83 15.58 -12.08 -15.72
C GLY A 83 16.45 -12.05 -14.46
N VAL A 84 17.26 -10.99 -14.27
CA VAL A 84 18.11 -10.82 -13.08
C VAL A 84 17.27 -10.44 -11.86
N TYR A 85 16.23 -9.61 -12.06
CA TYR A 85 15.30 -9.19 -11.03
C TYR A 85 13.86 -9.44 -11.47
N ASN A 86 12.98 -9.65 -10.49
CA ASN A 86 11.57 -9.91 -10.78
C ASN A 86 10.76 -8.62 -10.99
N SER A 87 11.18 -7.50 -10.36
CA SER A 87 10.53 -6.20 -10.48
C SER A 87 11.48 -5.03 -10.23
N MET A 88 11.01 -3.81 -10.47
CA MET A 88 11.77 -2.57 -10.20
C MET A 88 12.00 -2.39 -8.70
N GLU A 89 10.99 -2.70 -7.89
CA GLU A 89 11.06 -2.64 -6.43
C GLU A 89 12.07 -3.65 -5.88
N ASP A 90 12.06 -4.88 -6.41
CA ASP A 90 13.00 -5.95 -6.06
C ASP A 90 14.45 -5.50 -6.28
N ALA A 91 14.74 -4.94 -7.46
CA ALA A 91 16.06 -4.42 -7.80
C ALA A 91 16.50 -3.27 -6.87
N VAL A 92 15.62 -2.31 -6.58
CA VAL A 92 15.94 -1.18 -5.69
C VAL A 92 16.17 -1.66 -4.26
N VAL A 93 15.35 -2.59 -3.76
CA VAL A 93 15.49 -3.15 -2.42
C VAL A 93 16.79 -3.93 -2.28
N GLU A 94 17.17 -4.74 -3.26
CA GLU A 94 18.45 -5.46 -3.24
C GLU A 94 19.65 -4.50 -3.21
N CYS A 95 19.63 -3.44 -4.03
CA CYS A 95 20.68 -2.42 -3.99
C CYS A 95 20.77 -1.73 -2.61
N LEU A 96 19.61 -1.44 -1.98
CA LEU A 96 19.58 -0.87 -0.63
C LEU A 96 20.11 -1.86 0.41
N ARG A 97 19.78 -3.15 0.31
CA ARG A 97 20.30 -4.19 1.21
C ARG A 97 21.81 -4.31 1.10
N GLU A 98 22.34 -4.35 -0.12
CA GLU A 98 23.78 -4.46 -0.37
C GLU A 98 24.55 -3.27 0.23
N LYS A 99 24.02 -2.06 0.08
CA LYS A 99 24.70 -0.83 0.52
C LYS A 99 24.52 -0.48 2.00
N PHE A 100 23.33 -0.70 2.55
CA PHE A 100 22.97 -0.22 3.89
C PHE A 100 22.88 -1.33 4.94
N ILE A 101 22.63 -2.58 4.54
CA ILE A 101 22.59 -3.73 5.46
C ILE A 101 23.92 -4.49 5.36
N THR A 102 25.00 -3.83 5.77
CA THR A 102 26.28 -4.51 5.99
C THR A 102 26.19 -5.44 7.20
N LYS A 103 27.03 -6.48 7.24
CA LYS A 103 27.07 -7.46 8.35
C LYS A 103 27.20 -6.79 9.72
N GLU A 104 27.96 -5.70 9.78
CA GLU A 104 28.18 -4.89 10.99
C GLU A 104 26.91 -4.20 11.49
N VAL A 105 26.10 -3.64 10.58
CA VAL A 105 24.81 -3.01 10.92
C VAL A 105 23.83 -4.07 11.40
N LYS A 106 23.81 -5.24 10.75
CA LYS A 106 22.97 -6.38 11.15
C LYS A 106 23.34 -6.87 12.56
N GLU A 107 24.62 -7.02 12.86
CA GLU A 107 25.09 -7.45 14.19
C GLU A 107 24.80 -6.41 15.28
N ARG A 108 24.92 -5.11 14.98
CA ARG A 108 24.57 -4.04 15.94
C ARG A 108 23.08 -4.04 16.26
N ILE A 109 22.22 -4.18 15.26
CA ILE A 109 20.77 -4.23 15.46
C ILE A 109 20.37 -5.49 16.25
N LEU A 110 20.96 -6.64 15.93
CA LEU A 110 20.74 -7.89 16.68
C LEU A 110 21.15 -7.77 18.15
N ARG A 111 22.29 -7.14 18.45
CA ARG A 111 22.72 -6.89 19.84
C ARG A 111 21.77 -5.96 20.58
N GLN A 112 21.33 -4.87 19.95
CA GLN A 112 20.36 -3.93 20.55
C GLN A 112 19.00 -4.58 20.82
N GLN A 113 18.53 -5.46 19.94
CA GLN A 113 17.29 -6.21 20.17
C GLN A 113 17.44 -7.25 21.29
N ALA A 114 18.58 -7.94 21.38
CA ALA A 114 18.85 -8.88 22.49
C ALA A 114 18.95 -8.17 23.86
N GLU A 115 19.48 -6.95 23.90
CA GLU A 115 19.53 -6.13 25.12
C GLU A 115 18.15 -5.59 25.53
N SER A 116 17.31 -5.24 24.55
CA SER A 116 15.93 -4.78 24.79
C SER A 116 15.02 -5.90 25.30
N VAL A 117 15.23 -7.15 24.87
CA VAL A 117 14.48 -8.31 25.40
C VAL A 117 14.89 -8.63 26.83
N ARG A 118 16.19 -8.57 27.16
CA ARG A 118 16.68 -8.82 28.53
C ARG A 118 16.23 -7.79 29.55
N THR A 119 16.00 -6.54 29.15
CA THR A 119 15.51 -5.50 30.05
C THR A 119 14.05 -5.68 30.43
N VAL A 120 13.24 -6.30 29.56
CA VAL A 120 11.83 -6.63 29.86
C VAL A 120 11.71 -7.76 30.88
N GLU A 121 12.58 -8.79 30.82
CA GLU A 121 12.55 -9.92 31.78
C GLU A 121 12.95 -9.54 33.21
N VAL A 122 13.64 -8.42 33.42
CA VAL A 122 14.07 -7.97 34.77
C VAL A 122 13.01 -7.11 35.45
N LEU A 123 12.04 -6.56 34.70
CA LEU A 123 10.94 -5.74 35.23
C LEU A 123 9.72 -6.56 35.68
N ASP A 124 9.72 -7.88 35.46
CA ASP A 124 8.62 -8.80 35.77
C ASP A 124 8.92 -9.72 36.98
N ARG A 125 9.80 -9.28 37.90
CA ARG A 125 10.10 -9.92 39.19
C ARG A 125 9.98 -8.93 40.34
#